data_AF-A0AAD8BLT2-F1
#
_entry.id   AF-A0AAD8BLT2-F1
#
_cell.length_a   1.000
_cell.length_b   1.000
_cell.length_c   1.000
_cell.angle_alpha   90.00
_cell.angle_beta   90.00
_cell.angle_gamma   90.00
#
_symmetry.space_group_name_H-M   'P 1'
#
loop_
_entity.id
_entity.type
_entity.pdbx_description
1 polymer ?
#
loop_
_entity_poly.entity_id
_entity_poly.type
_entity_poly.pdbx_seq_one_letter_code
_entity_poly.pdbx_strand_id
1 'polypeptide(L)'
;MVRGSHDHHAPGAWSLKDRTDTDYGSEARGRTVSTHILGLGIVLVGVLLLAIGLIMGLEFPKYVHEQYKESQCVVTPEKDSYTSWVAGTEWDRKVKLYYWTLANVNEFLYQGKIPEFIEKGPYVYIEQEVKEDVAFAVTEVTYRLNRKYTFDLESTISECRVCQTDEQLSIINTWYLQMIGLAGGENSLALSYVPKYTSEFLRQFGFIYTDEDVIIYNSNVSILGSISSATPPQFQPPWSHFFFGSWLNGSSSSSKSTILSERKDQSFTILEITALYKVFSNVTLLGGQALALPNVTLQAICDHWAENICSSYYVKLKGVSVPECGIYYVLKRCQDMNITSQAREILQRAFCPPGEDGCLNFTGAPDDLLPAYRSVIFDFLLFLSEVVLESVKSSRDMSPVVTRNQSELALGYNVTVDSVIGVVRVPGVLQMKWKDGTRPLWNVLTCLDDRDMNNNMVLQSK
;
A
#
# COMPACT_ATOMS: atom_id res chain seq x y z
N MET A 1 -58.64 -1.02 28.90
CA MET A 1 -59.97 -0.37 28.85
C MET A 1 -60.36 -0.28 27.38
N VAL A 2 -61.58 -0.72 27.01
CA VAL A 2 -62.19 -0.75 25.66
C VAL A 2 -61.53 -1.77 24.69
N ARG A 3 -62.09 -2.92 24.26
CA ARG A 3 -63.42 -3.50 23.98
C ARG A 3 -63.89 -3.34 22.51
N GLY A 4 -64.10 -4.50 21.84
CA GLY A 4 -64.86 -4.73 20.59
C GLY A 4 -64.10 -4.40 19.30
N SER A 5 -64.20 -5.11 18.17
CA SER A 5 -65.17 -6.08 17.60
C SER A 5 -64.42 -6.91 16.53
N HIS A 6 -64.41 -8.24 16.57
CA HIS A 6 -65.30 -9.18 15.84
C HIS A 6 -65.55 -8.87 14.35
N ASP A 7 -65.09 -9.81 13.50
CA ASP A 7 -65.69 -10.41 12.28
C ASP A 7 -64.57 -11.15 11.51
N HIS A 8 -64.72 -12.22 10.73
CA HIS A 8 -65.62 -13.38 10.68
C HIS A 8 -64.91 -14.44 9.80
N HIS A 9 -65.05 -15.71 10.19
CA HIS A 9 -64.87 -17.00 9.50
C HIS A 9 -64.31 -17.13 8.06
N ALA A 10 -63.33 -18.04 7.92
CA ALA A 10 -63.32 -19.06 6.87
C ALA A 10 -62.61 -20.35 7.34
N PRO A 11 -63.34 -21.46 7.61
CA PRO A 11 -62.76 -22.78 7.78
C PRO A 11 -63.00 -23.66 6.54
N GLY A 12 -61.93 -24.18 5.94
CA GLY A 12 -61.98 -25.23 4.92
C GLY A 12 -60.64 -25.98 4.92
N ALA A 13 -60.54 -27.29 4.73
CA ALA A 13 -61.50 -28.27 4.26
C ALA A 13 -61.09 -29.65 4.78
N TRP A 14 -61.41 -29.98 6.04
CA TRP A 14 -61.26 -31.34 6.56
C TRP A 14 -62.35 -31.60 7.60
N SER A 15 -63.60 -31.71 7.13
CA SER A 15 -64.71 -32.21 7.93
C SER A 15 -65.05 -33.61 7.43
N LEU A 16 -64.58 -34.61 8.18
CA LEU A 16 -64.99 -36.00 8.06
C LEU A 16 -66.49 -36.06 8.34
N LYS A 17 -67.26 -36.23 7.26
CA LYS A 17 -68.68 -36.54 7.33
C LYS A 17 -68.80 -38.05 7.48
N ASP A 18 -69.07 -38.48 8.71
CA ASP A 18 -69.65 -39.79 9.01
C ASP A 18 -70.91 -39.97 8.17
N ARG A 19 -70.94 -41.05 7.40
CA ARG A 19 -72.11 -41.51 6.68
C ARG A 19 -72.23 -43.01 6.90
N THR A 20 -72.97 -43.34 7.96
CA THR A 20 -73.48 -44.67 8.24
C THR A 20 -74.71 -44.98 7.39
N ASP A 21 -74.70 -46.22 6.91
CA ASP A 21 -75.80 -47.12 6.59
C ASP A 21 -76.77 -46.82 5.44
N THR A 22 -76.70 -47.66 4.41
CA THR A 22 -77.69 -48.71 4.06
C THR A 22 -77.35 -49.21 2.65
N ASP A 23 -76.74 -50.39 2.53
CA ASP A 23 -77.44 -51.67 2.29
C ASP A 23 -78.21 -51.69 0.96
N TYR A 24 -77.62 -52.29 -0.07
CA TYR A 24 -78.31 -53.15 -1.03
C TYR A 24 -77.27 -54.02 -1.74
N GLY A 25 -77.50 -55.34 -1.65
CA GLY A 25 -76.59 -56.37 -2.09
C GLY A 25 -76.19 -56.31 -3.56
N SER A 26 -74.97 -56.77 -3.80
CA SER A 26 -74.69 -57.61 -4.96
C SER A 26 -73.65 -58.64 -4.54
N GLU A 27 -74.03 -59.91 -4.68
CA GLU A 27 -73.17 -61.06 -4.54
C GLU A 27 -72.07 -61.02 -5.60
N ALA A 28 -70.97 -60.32 -5.33
CA ALA A 28 -69.72 -60.57 -6.02
C ALA A 28 -69.07 -61.77 -5.34
N ARG A 29 -69.27 -62.97 -5.90
CA ARG A 29 -68.51 -64.20 -5.62
C ARG A 29 -67.03 -63.86 -5.41
N GLY A 30 -66.63 -63.77 -4.15
CA GLY A 30 -65.23 -63.81 -3.75
C GLY A 30 -64.71 -65.19 -4.16
N ARG A 31 -64.10 -65.28 -5.34
CA ARG A 31 -63.10 -66.32 -5.57
C ARG A 31 -62.04 -66.05 -4.52
N THR A 32 -62.03 -66.85 -3.46
CA THR A 32 -60.93 -66.94 -2.52
C THR A 32 -59.71 -67.25 -3.36
N VAL A 33 -58.97 -66.21 -3.74
CA VAL A 33 -57.67 -66.35 -4.38
C VAL A 33 -56.85 -67.12 -3.36
N SER A 34 -56.47 -68.33 -3.74
CA SER A 34 -55.67 -69.23 -2.92
C SER A 34 -54.57 -68.41 -2.24
N THR A 35 -54.48 -68.51 -0.92
CA THR A 35 -53.48 -67.82 -0.08
C THR A 35 -52.05 -68.07 -0.59
N HIS A 36 -51.84 -69.17 -1.31
CA HIS A 36 -50.60 -69.48 -2.01
C HIS A 36 -50.30 -68.57 -3.22
N ILE A 37 -51.30 -68.14 -3.99
CA ILE A 37 -51.15 -67.24 -5.14
C ILE A 37 -50.85 -65.81 -4.66
N LEU A 38 -51.51 -65.38 -3.58
CA LEU A 38 -51.29 -64.08 -2.95
C LEU A 38 -49.91 -64.00 -2.28
N GLY A 39 -49.50 -65.07 -1.59
CA GLY A 39 -48.15 -65.20 -1.02
C GLY A 39 -47.05 -65.15 -2.08
N LEU A 40 -47.22 -65.86 -3.21
CA LEU A 40 -46.28 -65.84 -4.33
C LEU A 40 -46.17 -64.43 -4.95
N GLY A 41 -47.31 -63.73 -5.09
CA GLY A 41 -47.34 -62.35 -5.60
C GLY A 41 -46.56 -61.38 -4.70
N ILE A 42 -46.72 -61.46 -3.38
CA ILE A 42 -46.00 -60.61 -2.42
C ILE A 42 -44.49 -60.88 -2.47
N VAL A 43 -44.08 -62.15 -2.55
CA VAL A 43 -42.65 -62.51 -2.65
C VAL A 43 -42.05 -61.98 -3.95
N LEU A 44 -42.74 -62.12 -5.09
CA LEU A 44 -42.26 -61.59 -6.36
C LEU A 44 -42.11 -60.06 -6.36
N VAL A 45 -43.10 -59.35 -5.79
CA VAL A 45 -43.03 -57.89 -5.64
C VAL A 45 -41.90 -57.49 -4.68
N GLY A 46 -41.72 -58.21 -3.58
CA GLY A 46 -40.62 -57.97 -2.63
C GLY A 46 -39.25 -58.15 -3.28
N VAL A 47 -39.06 -59.20 -4.07
CA VAL A 47 -37.82 -59.43 -4.83
C VAL A 47 -37.59 -58.33 -5.87
N LEU A 48 -38.64 -57.89 -6.57
CA LEU A 48 -38.55 -56.81 -7.56
C LEU A 48 -38.16 -55.47 -6.90
N LEU A 49 -38.81 -55.11 -5.79
CA LEU A 49 -38.49 -53.89 -5.04
C LEU A 49 -37.07 -53.93 -4.47
N LEU A 50 -36.63 -55.09 -3.98
CA LEU A 50 -35.27 -55.29 -3.50
C LEU A 50 -34.27 -55.14 -4.64
N ALA A 51 -34.53 -55.72 -5.81
CA ALA A 51 -33.67 -55.57 -6.99
C ALA A 51 -33.58 -54.11 -7.47
N ILE A 52 -34.71 -53.39 -7.53
CA ILE A 52 -34.73 -51.95 -7.85
C ILE A 52 -33.95 -51.15 -6.80
N GLY A 53 -34.16 -51.44 -5.52
CA GLY A 53 -33.43 -50.80 -4.42
C GLY A 53 -31.92 -51.05 -4.48
N LEU A 54 -31.50 -52.24 -4.92
CA LEU A 54 -30.09 -52.60 -5.09
C LEU A 54 -29.46 -51.88 -6.30
N ILE A 55 -30.16 -51.83 -7.43
CA ILE A 55 -29.71 -51.09 -8.63
C ILE A 55 -29.63 -49.59 -8.32
N MET A 56 -30.67 -49.02 -7.72
CA MET A 56 -30.68 -47.61 -7.30
C MET A 56 -29.66 -47.34 -6.20
N GLY A 57 -29.38 -48.29 -5.30
CA GLY A 57 -28.41 -48.10 -4.23
C GLY A 57 -26.95 -48.17 -4.70
N LEU A 58 -26.64 -48.98 -5.72
CA LEU A 58 -25.26 -49.22 -6.16
C LEU A 58 -24.87 -48.50 -7.45
N GLU A 59 -25.76 -48.44 -8.45
CA GLU A 59 -25.43 -47.91 -9.78
C GLU A 59 -25.82 -46.44 -9.93
N PHE A 60 -26.91 -46.00 -9.30
CA PHE A 60 -27.31 -44.58 -9.36
C PHE A 60 -26.24 -43.64 -8.80
N PRO A 61 -25.58 -43.90 -7.65
CA PRO A 61 -24.52 -43.02 -7.16
C PRO A 61 -23.32 -42.94 -8.11
N LYS A 62 -22.95 -44.05 -8.78
CA LYS A 62 -21.87 -44.07 -9.78
C LYS A 62 -22.24 -43.23 -11.00
N TYR A 63 -23.45 -43.45 -11.53
CA TYR A 63 -23.95 -42.70 -12.68
C TYR A 63 -24.02 -41.20 -12.40
N VAL A 64 -24.57 -40.81 -11.23
CA VAL A 64 -24.60 -39.40 -10.82
C VAL A 64 -23.20 -38.83 -10.66
N HIS A 65 -22.27 -39.58 -10.06
CA HIS A 65 -20.89 -39.15 -9.89
C HIS A 65 -20.17 -38.94 -11.25
N GLU A 66 -20.34 -39.86 -12.19
CA GLU A 66 -19.78 -39.75 -13.55
C GLU A 66 -20.38 -38.57 -14.32
N GLN A 67 -21.71 -38.41 -14.31
CA GLN A 67 -22.37 -37.28 -14.94
C GLN A 67 -21.99 -35.93 -14.30
N TYR A 68 -21.79 -35.90 -12.98
CA TYR A 68 -21.32 -34.70 -12.29
C TYR A 68 -19.87 -34.38 -12.65
N LYS A 69 -18.98 -35.39 -12.68
CA LYS A 69 -17.59 -35.24 -13.12
C LYS A 69 -17.51 -34.75 -14.57
N GLU A 70 -18.35 -35.27 -15.46
CA GLU A 70 -18.39 -34.84 -16.85
C GLU A 70 -18.93 -33.42 -17.03
N SER A 71 -19.94 -33.02 -16.27
CA SER A 71 -20.57 -31.70 -16.39
C SER A 71 -19.77 -30.56 -15.75
N GLN A 72 -19.08 -30.80 -14.63
CA GLN A 72 -18.36 -29.75 -13.90
C GLN A 72 -16.91 -29.54 -14.37
N CYS A 73 -16.30 -30.56 -14.99
CA CYS A 73 -14.89 -30.53 -15.27
C CYS A 73 -14.60 -30.04 -16.68
N VAL A 74 -13.98 -28.88 -16.82
CA VAL A 74 -13.44 -28.40 -18.08
C VAL A 74 -12.07 -29.04 -18.29
N VAL A 75 -12.07 -30.17 -18.99
CA VAL A 75 -10.87 -31.00 -19.20
C VAL A 75 -10.26 -30.75 -20.59
N THR A 76 -11.08 -30.30 -21.55
CA THR A 76 -10.66 -30.05 -22.92
C THR A 76 -11.42 -28.87 -23.53
N PRO A 77 -10.89 -28.23 -24.60
CA PRO A 77 -11.56 -27.12 -25.29
C PRO A 77 -12.89 -27.48 -25.95
N GLU A 78 -13.15 -28.77 -26.21
CA GLU A 78 -14.34 -29.24 -26.94
C GLU A 78 -15.60 -29.31 -26.07
N LYS A 79 -15.51 -29.10 -24.75
CA LYS A 79 -16.69 -29.06 -23.88
C LYS A 79 -17.45 -27.75 -24.04
N ASP A 80 -18.78 -27.83 -24.03
CA ASP A 80 -19.65 -26.64 -24.13
C ASP A 80 -19.37 -25.59 -23.03
N SER A 81 -19.05 -26.06 -21.81
CA SER A 81 -18.70 -25.21 -20.66
C SER A 81 -17.33 -24.54 -20.74
N TYR A 82 -16.47 -24.94 -21.70
CA TYR A 82 -15.15 -24.33 -21.87
C TYR A 82 -15.27 -22.83 -22.16
N THR A 83 -16.19 -22.45 -23.04
CA THR A 83 -16.36 -21.05 -23.44
C THR A 83 -16.78 -20.16 -22.28
N SER A 84 -17.74 -20.60 -21.46
CA SER A 84 -18.16 -19.88 -20.26
C SER A 84 -17.10 -19.85 -19.17
N TRP A 85 -16.33 -20.93 -19.01
CA TRP A 85 -15.23 -21.00 -18.06
C TRP A 85 -14.07 -20.05 -18.44
N VAL A 86 -13.70 -19.99 -19.71
CA VAL A 86 -12.68 -19.06 -20.23
C VAL A 86 -13.15 -17.61 -20.08
N ALA A 87 -14.41 -17.33 -20.43
CA ALA A 87 -15.00 -16.00 -20.35
C ALA A 87 -15.42 -15.58 -18.93
N GLY A 88 -15.35 -16.49 -17.95
CA GLY A 88 -15.76 -16.25 -16.57
C GLY A 88 -17.25 -15.94 -16.39
N THR A 89 -18.10 -16.34 -17.33
CA THR A 89 -19.54 -16.01 -17.37
C THR A 89 -20.44 -17.04 -16.70
N GLU A 90 -19.85 -18.02 -16.01
CA GLU A 90 -20.58 -19.10 -15.32
C GLU A 90 -21.47 -18.56 -14.19
N TRP A 91 -21.09 -17.43 -13.59
CA TRP A 91 -21.83 -16.79 -12.50
C TRP A 91 -21.48 -15.31 -12.39
N ASP A 92 -22.47 -14.50 -12.01
CA ASP A 92 -22.29 -13.07 -11.77
C ASP A 92 -21.53 -12.83 -10.47
N ARG A 93 -20.37 -12.18 -10.58
CA ARG A 93 -19.50 -11.87 -9.44
C ARG A 93 -19.70 -10.42 -9.03
N LYS A 94 -20.09 -10.19 -7.78
CA LYS A 94 -20.22 -8.85 -7.21
C LYS A 94 -19.33 -8.71 -5.98
N VAL A 95 -18.51 -7.66 -5.98
CA VAL A 95 -17.70 -7.25 -4.83
C VAL A 95 -18.36 -6.04 -4.18
N LYS A 96 -18.54 -6.09 -2.87
CA LYS A 96 -19.07 -4.98 -2.07
C LYS A 96 -17.94 -4.36 -1.27
N LEU A 97 -17.73 -3.06 -1.45
CA LEU A 97 -16.72 -2.29 -0.72
C LEU A 97 -17.37 -1.43 0.35
N TYR A 98 -16.78 -1.46 1.55
CA TYR A 98 -17.13 -0.61 2.67
C TYR A 98 -15.87 0.16 3.08
N TYR A 99 -15.99 1.47 3.26
CA TYR A 99 -14.90 2.33 3.64
C TYR A 99 -15.14 2.93 5.02
N TRP A 100 -14.09 3.01 5.82
CA TRP A 100 -14.06 3.79 7.04
C TRP A 100 -13.54 5.19 6.71
N THR A 101 -14.46 6.14 6.49
CA THR A 101 -14.10 7.53 6.19
C THR A 101 -13.81 8.30 7.48
N LEU A 102 -12.75 9.10 7.47
CA LEU A 102 -12.36 9.95 8.59
C LEU A 102 -13.22 11.21 8.60
N ALA A 103 -13.97 11.43 9.67
CA ALA A 103 -14.91 12.56 9.81
C ALA A 103 -14.25 13.83 10.34
N ASN A 104 -13.18 13.70 11.13
CA ASN A 104 -12.51 14.79 11.86
C ASN A 104 -11.06 14.99 11.41
N VAL A 105 -10.84 15.10 10.09
CA VAL A 105 -9.50 15.13 9.47
C VAL A 105 -8.58 16.20 10.08
N ASN A 106 -9.07 17.43 10.24
CA ASN A 106 -8.24 18.55 10.72
C ASN A 106 -7.88 18.41 12.20
N GLU A 107 -8.84 17.96 13.01
CA GLU A 107 -8.64 17.72 14.43
C GLU A 107 -7.67 16.56 14.67
N PHE A 108 -7.79 15.51 13.87
CA PHE A 108 -6.89 14.37 13.90
C PHE A 108 -5.46 14.78 13.54
N LEU A 109 -5.27 15.48 12.41
CA LEU A 109 -3.93 15.80 11.90
C LEU A 109 -3.23 16.91 12.69
N TYR A 110 -3.96 17.94 13.13
CA TYR A 110 -3.33 19.17 13.64
C TYR A 110 -3.62 19.47 15.11
N GLN A 111 -4.58 18.78 15.73
CA GLN A 111 -4.97 19.02 17.13
C GLN A 111 -4.72 17.81 18.03
N GLY A 112 -4.19 16.70 17.49
CA GLY A 112 -3.93 15.47 18.23
C GLY A 112 -5.19 14.80 18.77
N LYS A 113 -6.36 15.05 18.17
CA LYS A 113 -7.60 14.35 18.56
C LYS A 113 -7.61 12.92 18.02
N ILE A 114 -8.35 12.06 18.70
CA ILE A 114 -8.57 10.68 18.26
C ILE A 114 -9.34 10.67 16.93
N PRO A 115 -8.94 9.87 15.94
CA PRO A 115 -9.66 9.80 14.66
C PRO A 115 -11.07 9.23 14.83
N GLU A 116 -12.05 9.90 14.24
CA GLU A 116 -13.46 9.49 14.21
C GLU A 116 -13.79 8.93 12.83
N PHE A 117 -14.20 7.66 12.77
CA PHE A 117 -14.51 6.97 11.51
C PHE A 117 -16.02 6.76 11.35
N ILE A 118 -16.49 6.91 10.11
CA ILE A 118 -17.86 6.61 9.69
C ILE A 118 -17.78 5.54 8.60
N GLU A 119 -18.55 4.47 8.73
CA GLU A 119 -18.66 3.46 7.67
C GLU A 119 -19.50 4.01 6.50
N LYS A 120 -19.02 3.81 5.27
CA LYS A 120 -19.67 4.19 4.03
C LYS A 120 -19.70 3.01 3.07
N GLY A 121 -20.87 2.66 2.57
CA GLY A 121 -21.08 1.56 1.63
C GLY A 121 -22.44 0.87 1.80
N PRO A 122 -22.68 -0.22 1.05
CA PRO A 122 -21.75 -0.84 0.11
C PRO A 122 -21.63 -0.08 -1.21
N TYR A 123 -20.42 0.00 -1.75
CA TYR A 123 -20.17 0.31 -3.17
C TYR A 123 -19.98 -1.00 -3.92
N VAL A 124 -20.88 -1.29 -4.86
CA VAL A 124 -20.94 -2.58 -5.54
C VAL A 124 -20.21 -2.52 -6.88
N TYR A 125 -19.36 -3.52 -7.13
CA TYR A 125 -18.62 -3.68 -8.37
C TYR A 125 -18.90 -5.06 -8.97
N ILE A 126 -19.17 -5.10 -10.27
CA ILE A 126 -19.22 -6.34 -11.05
C ILE A 126 -17.78 -6.72 -11.40
N GLU A 127 -17.37 -7.91 -10.99
CA GLU A 127 -16.10 -8.51 -11.37
C GLU A 127 -16.29 -9.35 -12.64
N GLN A 128 -15.44 -9.07 -13.63
CA GLN A 128 -15.34 -9.81 -14.89
C GLN A 128 -13.97 -10.47 -14.94
N GLU A 129 -13.94 -11.79 -15.09
CA GLU A 129 -12.70 -12.54 -15.24
C GLU A 129 -12.56 -13.09 -16.65
N VAL A 130 -11.37 -13.01 -17.22
CA VAL A 130 -11.02 -13.66 -18.49
C VAL A 130 -9.76 -14.48 -18.28
N LYS A 131 -9.80 -15.75 -18.69
CA LYS A 131 -8.63 -16.63 -18.69
C LYS A 131 -7.93 -16.51 -20.05
N GLU A 132 -6.72 -15.98 -20.05
CA GLU A 132 -5.86 -15.81 -21.22
C GLU A 132 -4.82 -16.94 -21.27
N ASP A 133 -4.29 -17.24 -22.46
CA ASP A 133 -3.21 -18.23 -22.66
C ASP A 133 -3.51 -19.61 -22.05
N VAL A 134 -4.76 -20.08 -22.20
CA VAL A 134 -5.18 -21.38 -21.67
C VAL A 134 -4.45 -22.50 -22.42
N ALA A 135 -3.74 -23.34 -21.67
CA ALA A 135 -3.11 -24.54 -22.17
C ALA A 135 -3.47 -25.74 -21.30
N PHE A 136 -3.93 -26.81 -21.94
CA PHE A 136 -4.22 -28.09 -21.29
C PHE A 136 -3.01 -29.02 -21.40
N ALA A 137 -2.60 -29.56 -20.27
CA ALA A 137 -1.77 -30.74 -20.16
C ALA A 137 -2.65 -31.95 -19.76
N VAL A 138 -2.04 -33.13 -19.63
CA VAL A 138 -2.78 -34.38 -19.35
C VAL A 138 -3.57 -34.29 -18.03
N THR A 139 -3.02 -33.64 -17.02
CA THR A 139 -3.61 -33.54 -15.67
C THR A 139 -3.76 -32.11 -15.18
N GLU A 140 -3.40 -31.12 -15.99
CA GLU A 140 -3.26 -29.72 -15.57
C GLU A 140 -3.80 -28.78 -16.61
N VAL A 141 -4.34 -27.64 -16.18
CA VAL A 141 -4.66 -26.50 -17.02
C VAL A 141 -3.93 -25.28 -16.51
N THR A 142 -3.18 -24.64 -17.40
CA THR A 142 -2.45 -23.40 -17.09
C THR A 142 -3.10 -22.23 -17.80
N TYR A 143 -3.25 -21.10 -17.11
CA TYR A 143 -3.80 -19.88 -17.68
C TYR A 143 -3.33 -18.63 -16.94
N ARG A 144 -3.49 -17.47 -17.59
CA ARG A 144 -3.36 -16.15 -16.97
C ARG A 144 -4.74 -15.59 -16.67
N LEU A 145 -4.96 -15.14 -15.44
CA LEU A 145 -6.25 -14.56 -15.05
C LEU A 145 -6.21 -13.04 -15.19
N ASN A 146 -7.09 -12.50 -16.01
CA ASN A 146 -7.31 -11.07 -16.15
C ASN A 146 -8.63 -10.68 -15.47
N ARG A 147 -8.57 -9.76 -14.50
CA ARG A 147 -9.74 -9.30 -13.74
C ARG A 147 -10.03 -7.84 -14.06
N LYS A 148 -11.29 -7.54 -14.32
CA LYS A 148 -11.80 -6.18 -14.51
C LYS A 148 -12.97 -5.95 -13.59
N TYR A 149 -13.02 -4.78 -12.98
CA TYR A 149 -14.11 -4.37 -12.10
C TYR A 149 -14.84 -3.18 -12.71
N THR A 150 -16.16 -3.23 -12.74
CA THR A 150 -17.02 -2.15 -13.22
C THR A 150 -18.01 -1.79 -12.12
N PHE A 151 -18.14 -0.51 -11.81
CA PHE A 151 -19.06 -0.05 -10.78
C PHE A 151 -20.52 -0.30 -11.18
N ASP A 152 -21.30 -0.88 -10.27
CA ASP A 152 -22.71 -1.19 -10.43
C ASP A 152 -23.55 -0.25 -9.56
N LEU A 153 -24.00 0.85 -10.19
CA LEU A 153 -24.78 1.89 -9.54
C LEU A 153 -26.14 1.36 -9.08
N GLU A 154 -26.78 0.49 -9.84
CA GLU A 154 -28.12 -0.04 -9.51
C GLU A 154 -28.06 -0.89 -8.24
N SER A 155 -27.12 -1.83 -8.18
CA SER A 155 -26.93 -2.65 -6.98
C SER A 155 -26.51 -1.80 -5.78
N THR A 156 -25.66 -0.79 -6.00
CA THR A 156 -25.23 0.15 -4.95
C THR A 156 -26.43 0.91 -4.38
N ILE A 157 -27.26 1.54 -5.21
CA ILE A 157 -28.43 2.32 -4.76
C ILE A 157 -29.46 1.42 -4.07
N SER A 158 -29.60 0.17 -4.51
CA SER A 158 -30.55 -0.78 -3.92
C SER A 158 -30.26 -1.07 -2.44
N GLU A 159 -28.98 -1.02 -2.04
CA GLU A 159 -28.52 -1.29 -0.68
C GLU A 159 -28.17 -0.01 0.09
N CYS A 160 -27.63 1.00 -0.58
CA CYS A 160 -27.27 2.30 -0.02
C CYS A 160 -27.80 3.44 -0.90
N ARG A 161 -28.98 3.97 -0.55
CA ARG A 161 -29.64 5.05 -1.31
C ARG A 161 -28.87 6.36 -1.39
N VAL A 162 -27.93 6.59 -0.46
CA VAL A 162 -27.12 7.81 -0.39
C VAL A 162 -25.74 7.66 -1.01
N CYS A 163 -25.33 6.43 -1.37
CA CYS A 163 -24.02 6.16 -1.94
C CYS A 163 -24.00 6.46 -3.44
N GLN A 164 -23.00 7.21 -3.89
CA GLN A 164 -22.86 7.63 -5.30
C GLN A 164 -21.47 7.32 -5.85
N THR A 165 -21.35 7.32 -7.19
CA THR A 165 -20.09 6.98 -7.89
C THR A 165 -18.95 7.95 -7.57
N ASP A 166 -19.29 9.22 -7.39
CA ASP A 166 -18.42 10.39 -7.18
C ASP A 166 -18.38 10.84 -5.72
N GLU A 167 -18.87 10.01 -4.79
CA GLU A 167 -18.78 10.32 -3.36
C GLU A 167 -17.31 10.39 -2.94
N GLN A 168 -16.94 11.53 -2.37
CA GLN A 168 -15.61 11.77 -1.84
C GLN A 168 -15.48 11.16 -0.45
N LEU A 169 -14.45 10.34 -0.28
CA LEU A 169 -14.14 9.65 0.97
C LEU A 169 -12.75 10.09 1.43
N SER A 170 -12.64 10.50 2.69
CA SER A 170 -11.38 10.85 3.32
C SER A 170 -10.83 9.62 4.03
N ILE A 171 -9.76 9.04 3.51
CA ILE A 171 -9.13 7.85 4.08
C ILE A 171 -7.66 8.10 4.39
N ILE A 172 -7.08 7.22 5.21
CA ILE A 172 -5.63 7.22 5.41
C ILE A 172 -4.96 6.90 4.07
N ASN A 173 -3.97 7.71 3.70
CA ASN A 173 -3.25 7.58 2.44
C ASN A 173 -2.27 6.41 2.49
N THR A 174 -2.68 5.27 1.93
CA THR A 174 -1.89 4.03 1.91
C THR A 174 -0.58 4.17 1.14
N TRP A 175 -0.54 5.01 0.10
CA TRP A 175 0.69 5.31 -0.64
C TRP A 175 1.69 6.06 0.23
N TYR A 176 1.25 7.09 0.94
CA TYR A 176 2.11 7.81 1.89
C TYR A 176 2.63 6.88 2.99
N LEU A 177 1.77 6.02 3.56
CA LEU A 177 2.20 5.01 4.54
C LEU A 177 3.23 4.03 3.97
N GLN A 178 3.04 3.59 2.72
CA GLN A 178 4.01 2.73 2.04
C GLN A 178 5.35 3.44 1.88
N MET A 179 5.36 4.70 1.47
CA MET A 179 6.57 5.50 1.31
C MET A 179 7.30 5.71 2.64
N ILE A 180 6.59 6.01 3.72
CA ILE A 180 7.18 6.06 5.07
C ILE A 180 7.76 4.71 5.47
N GLY A 181 7.00 3.62 5.26
CA GLY A 181 7.42 2.28 5.62
C GLY A 181 8.69 1.84 4.89
N LEU A 182 8.78 2.12 3.58
CA LEU A 182 9.98 1.90 2.80
C LEU A 182 11.14 2.75 3.34
N ALA A 183 10.88 4.04 3.60
CA ALA A 183 11.90 4.97 4.06
C ALA A 183 12.38 4.73 5.49
N GLY A 184 11.72 3.86 6.26
CA GLY A 184 12.08 3.60 7.67
C GLY A 184 11.62 4.70 8.62
N GLY A 185 10.68 5.55 8.20
CA GLY A 185 10.15 6.67 8.99
C GLY A 185 9.97 7.95 8.18
N GLU A 186 9.16 8.87 8.73
CA GLU A 186 8.87 10.14 8.08
C GLU A 186 10.12 11.03 7.96
N ASN A 187 10.96 11.07 8.99
CA ASN A 187 12.21 11.85 8.96
C ASN A 187 13.16 11.38 7.86
N SER A 188 13.34 10.07 7.70
CA SER A 188 14.16 9.50 6.63
C SER A 188 13.58 9.82 5.25
N LEU A 189 12.24 9.75 5.12
CA LEU A 189 11.56 10.15 3.89
C LEU A 189 11.79 11.64 3.59
N ALA A 190 11.62 12.51 4.58
CA ALA A 190 11.86 13.95 4.48
C ALA A 190 13.29 14.26 4.01
N LEU A 191 14.28 13.62 4.64
CA LEU A 191 15.70 13.78 4.31
C LEU A 191 16.04 13.28 2.90
N SER A 192 15.37 12.24 2.42
CA SER A 192 15.58 11.73 1.05
C SER A 192 15.24 12.77 -0.03
N TYR A 193 14.35 13.72 0.27
CA TYR A 193 13.96 14.79 -0.65
C TYR A 193 14.86 16.03 -0.59
N VAL A 194 15.60 16.23 0.50
CA VAL A 194 16.44 17.44 0.70
C VAL A 194 17.42 17.68 -0.46
N PRO A 195 18.17 16.68 -0.98
CA PRO A 195 19.12 16.93 -2.07
C PRO A 195 18.50 17.46 -3.33
N LYS A 196 17.39 16.85 -3.74
CA LYS A 196 16.71 17.24 -4.96
C LYS A 196 16.11 18.64 -4.83
N TYR A 197 15.41 18.91 -3.73
CA TYR A 197 14.79 20.22 -3.50
C TYR A 197 15.84 21.34 -3.35
N THR A 198 16.95 21.05 -2.68
CA THR A 198 18.07 21.99 -2.57
C THR A 198 18.67 22.28 -3.94
N SER A 199 18.92 21.26 -4.75
CA SER A 199 19.44 21.43 -6.11
C SER A 199 18.50 22.26 -7.00
N GLU A 200 17.20 21.98 -6.94
CA GLU A 200 16.20 22.74 -7.71
C GLU A 200 16.10 24.19 -7.27
N PHE A 201 16.09 24.45 -5.95
CA PHE A 201 16.15 25.79 -5.40
C PHE A 201 17.40 26.54 -5.92
N LEU A 202 18.58 25.95 -5.79
CA LEU A 202 19.82 26.58 -6.22
C LEU A 202 19.82 26.91 -7.72
N ARG A 203 19.29 26.00 -8.54
CA ARG A 203 19.19 26.18 -10.00
C ARG A 203 18.17 27.24 -10.36
N GLN A 204 16.97 27.19 -9.79
CA GLN A 204 15.86 28.11 -10.08
C GLN A 204 16.23 29.56 -9.79
N PHE A 205 17.01 29.81 -8.73
CA PHE A 205 17.42 31.15 -8.34
C PHE A 205 18.82 31.55 -8.83
N GLY A 206 19.44 30.74 -9.69
CA GLY A 206 20.73 31.07 -10.33
C GLY A 206 21.93 31.09 -9.37
N PHE A 207 21.84 30.37 -8.25
CA PHE A 207 22.96 30.15 -7.33
C PHE A 207 23.94 29.12 -7.88
N ILE A 208 23.45 28.18 -8.69
CA ILE A 208 24.27 27.25 -9.45
C ILE A 208 23.88 27.23 -10.91
N TYR A 209 24.85 26.89 -11.75
CA TYR A 209 24.65 26.47 -13.13
C TYR A 209 25.55 25.28 -13.42
N THR A 210 25.18 24.49 -14.42
CA THR A 210 25.94 23.30 -14.84
C THR A 210 26.66 23.62 -16.14
N ASP A 211 27.97 23.38 -16.16
CA ASP A 211 28.81 23.47 -17.35
C ASP A 211 29.65 22.20 -17.47
N GLU A 212 29.59 21.50 -18.59
CA GLU A 212 30.30 20.23 -18.82
C GLU A 212 30.22 19.22 -17.64
N ASP A 213 29.02 19.02 -17.08
CA ASP A 213 28.75 18.18 -15.89
C ASP A 213 29.39 18.66 -14.57
N VAL A 214 29.96 19.86 -14.55
CA VAL A 214 30.49 20.54 -13.37
C VAL A 214 29.45 21.54 -12.83
N ILE A 215 29.14 21.43 -11.54
CA ILE A 215 28.29 22.41 -10.86
C ILE A 215 29.15 23.61 -10.47
N ILE A 216 28.82 24.78 -11.01
CA ILE A 216 29.51 26.04 -10.71
C ILE A 216 28.61 26.92 -9.86
N TYR A 217 29.15 27.42 -8.74
CA TYR A 217 28.46 28.27 -7.80
C TYR A 217 28.68 29.75 -8.13
N ASN A 218 27.59 30.51 -8.14
CA ASN A 218 27.61 31.95 -8.35
C ASN A 218 28.02 32.68 -7.05
N SER A 219 28.73 33.81 -7.17
CA SER A 219 29.05 34.74 -6.07
C SER A 219 27.84 35.11 -5.18
N ASN A 220 26.64 35.15 -5.76
CA ASN A 220 25.38 35.42 -5.04
C ASN A 220 25.03 34.34 -4.00
N VAL A 221 25.68 33.16 -4.03
CA VAL A 221 25.46 32.10 -3.02
C VAL A 221 25.78 32.59 -1.60
N SER A 222 26.67 33.58 -1.45
CA SER A 222 26.98 34.23 -0.16
C SER A 222 25.74 34.72 0.60
N ILE A 223 24.68 35.10 -0.11
CA ILE A 223 23.44 35.60 0.49
C ILE A 223 22.78 34.51 1.36
N LEU A 224 22.92 33.23 1.00
CA LEU A 224 22.41 32.10 1.79
C LEU A 224 23.09 32.02 3.17
N GLY A 225 24.32 32.52 3.29
CA GLY A 225 25.10 32.59 4.52
C GLY A 225 25.01 33.89 5.28
N SER A 226 24.20 34.86 4.84
CA SER A 226 24.08 36.13 5.53
C SER A 226 23.35 35.97 6.85
N ILE A 227 23.97 36.39 7.95
CA ILE A 227 23.36 36.37 9.30
C ILE A 227 22.32 37.49 9.47
N SER A 228 22.26 38.45 8.53
CA SER A 228 21.24 39.50 8.55
C SER A 228 19.83 38.91 8.58
N SER A 229 18.97 39.44 9.45
CA SER A 229 17.61 38.93 9.68
C SER A 229 16.66 39.06 8.49
N ALA A 230 17.02 39.81 7.44
CA ALA A 230 16.18 40.01 6.27
C ALA A 230 16.56 39.03 5.15
N THR A 231 15.74 38.00 4.92
CA THR A 231 15.72 37.31 3.63
C THR A 231 15.29 38.32 2.57
N PRO A 232 15.97 38.39 1.41
CA PRO A 232 15.61 39.37 0.39
C PRO A 232 14.12 39.19 -0.05
N PRO A 233 13.35 40.29 -0.24
CA PRO A 233 11.90 40.21 -0.44
C PRO A 233 11.46 39.35 -1.62
N GLN A 234 12.33 39.16 -2.62
CA GLN A 234 12.08 38.31 -3.78
C GLN A 234 12.01 36.80 -3.44
N PHE A 235 12.48 36.38 -2.27
CA PHE A 235 12.41 35.00 -1.80
C PHE A 235 11.28 34.86 -0.79
N GLN A 236 10.11 34.46 -1.27
CA GLN A 236 8.95 34.16 -0.42
C GLN A 236 9.03 32.72 0.10
N PRO A 237 8.37 32.40 1.23
CA PRO A 237 8.19 31.02 1.67
C PRO A 237 7.62 30.14 0.53
N PRO A 238 8.07 28.89 0.39
CA PRO A 238 8.99 28.17 1.28
C PRO A 238 10.48 28.43 1.00
N TRP A 239 10.84 29.18 -0.03
CA TRP A 239 12.23 29.31 -0.50
C TRP A 239 13.14 30.10 0.45
N SER A 240 12.57 31.03 1.22
CA SER A 240 13.30 31.76 2.27
C SER A 240 13.89 30.84 3.35
N HIS A 241 13.35 29.63 3.54
CA HIS A 241 13.85 28.66 4.50
C HIS A 241 15.21 28.05 4.11
N PHE A 242 15.61 28.16 2.84
CA PHE A 242 16.92 27.75 2.37
C PHE A 242 18.03 28.76 2.67
N PHE A 243 17.81 29.80 3.46
CA PHE A 243 18.84 30.79 3.80
C PHE A 243 19.45 30.47 5.16
N PHE A 244 20.52 29.66 5.17
CA PHE A 244 21.18 29.16 6.38
C PHE A 244 21.52 30.25 7.41
N GLY A 245 22.14 31.36 6.99
CA GLY A 245 22.53 32.43 7.92
C GLY A 245 21.33 33.12 8.57
N SER A 246 20.28 33.39 7.79
CA SER A 246 19.06 34.01 8.26
C SER A 246 18.29 33.07 9.20
N TRP A 247 18.19 31.78 8.82
CA TRP A 247 17.65 30.73 9.68
C TRP A 247 18.43 30.63 10.99
N LEU A 248 19.76 30.58 10.96
CA LEU A 248 20.59 30.48 12.17
C LEU A 248 20.29 31.64 13.13
N ASN A 249 20.19 32.87 12.60
CA ASN A 249 19.86 34.05 13.38
C ASN A 249 18.42 34.03 13.94
N GLY A 250 17.47 33.40 13.26
CA GLY A 250 16.09 33.20 13.73
C GLY A 250 15.88 31.95 14.60
N SER A 251 16.80 31.00 14.56
CA SER A 251 16.62 29.67 15.15
C SER A 251 16.75 29.65 16.67
N SER A 252 16.23 28.57 17.26
CA SER A 252 16.41 28.18 18.66
C SER A 252 17.53 27.14 18.86
N SER A 253 18.45 26.97 17.90
CA SER A 253 19.56 26.02 18.03
C SER A 253 20.41 26.36 19.27
N SER A 254 20.73 25.36 20.09
CA SER A 254 21.55 25.52 21.29
C SER A 254 22.97 26.01 20.98
N SER A 255 23.44 25.76 19.75
CA SER A 255 24.80 26.09 19.30
C SER A 255 24.89 27.46 18.61
N LYS A 256 23.76 28.15 18.44
CA LYS A 256 23.68 29.47 17.80
C LYS A 256 24.60 30.49 18.46
N SER A 257 24.50 30.66 19.79
CA SER A 257 25.28 31.68 20.50
C SER A 257 26.79 31.45 20.35
N THR A 258 27.22 30.19 20.41
CA THR A 258 28.62 29.82 20.21
C THR A 258 29.10 30.23 18.82
N ILE A 259 28.38 29.85 17.76
CA ILE A 259 28.76 30.23 16.38
C ILE A 259 28.79 31.75 16.21
N LEU A 260 27.76 32.46 16.66
CA LEU A 260 27.69 33.91 16.48
C LEU A 260 28.82 34.63 17.24
N SER A 261 29.15 34.18 18.45
CA SER A 261 30.23 34.76 19.27
C SER A 261 31.61 34.54 18.67
N GLU A 262 31.94 33.30 18.26
CA GLU A 262 33.23 32.95 17.66
C GLU A 262 33.45 33.65 16.32
N ARG A 263 32.37 33.83 15.55
CA ARG A 263 32.40 34.55 14.27
C ARG A 263 32.30 36.07 14.42
N LYS A 264 32.07 36.60 15.63
CA LYS A 264 31.85 38.04 15.87
C LYS A 264 30.75 38.61 14.97
N ASP A 265 29.64 37.88 14.86
CA ASP A 265 28.49 38.21 14.01
C ASP A 265 28.80 38.33 12.50
N GLN A 266 29.94 37.81 12.04
CA GLN A 266 30.29 37.79 10.62
C GLN A 266 29.57 36.68 9.86
N SER A 267 28.99 37.05 8.72
CA SER A 267 28.35 36.12 7.78
C SER A 267 29.30 35.01 7.32
N PHE A 268 28.71 33.92 6.81
CA PHE A 268 29.47 32.83 6.22
C PHE A 268 30.08 33.25 4.89
N THR A 269 31.31 32.81 4.64
CA THR A 269 32.01 33.06 3.39
C THR A 269 31.34 32.29 2.24
N ILE A 270 31.56 32.74 1.00
CA ILE A 270 31.11 32.05 -0.22
C ILE A 270 31.54 30.58 -0.22
N LEU A 271 32.76 30.33 0.26
CA LEU A 271 33.38 29.01 0.27
C LEU A 271 32.74 28.08 1.29
N GLU A 272 32.47 28.57 2.51
CA GLU A 272 31.78 27.81 3.55
C GLU A 272 30.36 27.42 3.12
N ILE A 273 29.63 28.36 2.51
CA ILE A 273 28.27 28.11 2.03
C ILE A 273 28.27 27.17 0.82
N THR A 274 29.18 27.37 -0.14
CA THR A 274 29.31 26.44 -1.27
C THR A 274 29.54 25.01 -0.78
N ALA A 275 30.45 24.82 0.18
CA ALA A 275 30.71 23.52 0.80
C ALA A 275 29.46 22.91 1.45
N LEU A 276 28.70 23.70 2.21
CA LEU A 276 27.46 23.26 2.86
C LEU A 276 26.43 22.78 1.83
N TYR A 277 26.13 23.62 0.84
CA TYR A 277 25.08 23.33 -0.14
C TYR A 277 25.49 22.26 -1.14
N LYS A 278 26.79 22.07 -1.42
CA LYS A 278 27.31 20.94 -2.22
C LYS A 278 27.00 19.59 -1.58
N VAL A 279 27.14 19.51 -0.26
CA VAL A 279 26.74 18.32 0.48
C VAL A 279 25.22 18.18 0.45
N PHE A 280 24.49 19.26 0.75
CA PHE A 280 23.04 19.20 0.88
C PHE A 280 22.35 18.84 -0.43
N SER A 281 22.85 19.30 -1.58
CA SER A 281 22.32 18.99 -2.91
C SER A 281 22.80 17.64 -3.47
N ASN A 282 23.68 16.92 -2.77
CA ASN A 282 24.25 15.66 -3.25
C ASN A 282 23.76 14.49 -2.40
N VAL A 283 22.91 13.64 -2.99
CA VAL A 283 22.31 12.50 -2.28
C VAL A 283 23.35 11.50 -1.76
N THR A 284 24.42 11.26 -2.53
CA THR A 284 25.49 10.32 -2.16
C THR A 284 26.29 10.83 -0.97
N LEU A 285 26.58 12.14 -0.91
CA LEU A 285 27.30 12.74 0.21
C LEU A 285 26.43 12.86 1.45
N LEU A 286 25.19 13.36 1.31
CA LEU A 286 24.30 13.59 2.44
C LEU A 286 23.84 12.29 3.09
N GLY A 287 23.30 11.37 2.28
CA GLY A 287 22.56 10.20 2.75
C GLY A 287 22.98 8.86 2.17
N GLY A 288 23.90 8.87 1.22
CA GLY A 288 24.35 7.69 0.51
C GLY A 288 23.20 6.92 -0.16
N GLN A 289 23.47 5.64 -0.43
CA GLN A 289 22.46 4.70 -0.90
C GLN A 289 21.33 4.51 0.14
N ALA A 290 21.62 4.64 1.44
CA ALA A 290 20.66 4.42 2.51
C ALA A 290 19.46 5.38 2.49
N LEU A 291 19.68 6.64 2.10
CA LEU A 291 18.60 7.61 1.88
C LEU A 291 18.12 7.66 0.42
N ALA A 292 18.97 7.34 -0.56
CA ALA A 292 18.57 7.33 -1.98
C ALA A 292 17.61 6.18 -2.33
N LEU A 293 17.85 5.01 -1.76
CA LEU A 293 17.03 3.82 -1.93
C LEU A 293 16.49 3.45 -0.54
N PRO A 294 15.23 3.80 -0.23
CA PRO A 294 14.66 3.57 1.09
C PRO A 294 14.73 2.08 1.47
N ASN A 295 15.75 1.72 2.26
CA ASN A 295 16.10 0.36 2.64
C ASN A 295 16.41 0.34 4.14
N VAL A 296 15.39 0.01 4.93
CA VAL A 296 15.42 0.00 6.41
C VAL A 296 16.62 -0.78 6.96
N THR A 297 16.99 -1.90 6.33
CA THR A 297 18.14 -2.71 6.75
C THR A 297 19.45 -1.95 6.59
N LEU A 298 19.65 -1.29 5.44
CA LEU A 298 20.86 -0.49 5.20
C LEU A 298 20.92 0.72 6.15
N GLN A 299 19.78 1.36 6.43
CA GLN A 299 19.73 2.47 7.39
C GLN A 299 20.15 2.04 8.80
N ALA A 300 19.71 0.86 9.27
CA ALA A 300 20.14 0.32 10.56
C ALA A 300 21.66 0.04 10.60
N ILE A 301 22.22 -0.48 9.50
CA ILE A 301 23.66 -0.69 9.34
C ILE A 301 24.40 0.66 9.41
N CYS A 302 23.89 1.69 8.74
CA CYS A 302 24.48 3.03 8.73
C CYS A 302 24.42 3.73 10.08
N ASP A 303 23.32 3.55 10.83
CA ASP A 303 23.21 4.04 12.20
C ASP A 303 24.27 3.40 13.11
N HIS A 304 24.45 2.07 13.03
CA HIS A 304 25.45 1.37 13.83
C HIS A 304 26.89 1.69 13.39
N TRP A 305 27.11 1.86 12.09
CA TRP A 305 28.39 2.33 11.53
C TRP A 305 28.77 3.71 12.06
N ALA A 306 27.82 4.65 12.04
CA ALA A 306 28.05 5.99 12.57
C ALA A 306 28.27 5.96 14.09
N GLU A 307 27.51 5.16 14.85
CA GLU A 307 27.74 4.95 16.28
C GLU A 307 29.18 4.45 16.57
N ASN A 308 29.67 3.46 15.83
CA ASN A 308 31.03 2.96 15.98
C ASN A 308 32.10 4.03 15.65
N ILE A 309 31.84 4.89 14.66
CA ILE A 309 32.73 6.03 14.33
C ILE A 309 32.71 7.08 15.44
N CYS A 310 31.54 7.37 16.00
CA CYS A 310 31.37 8.40 17.03
C CYS A 310 31.82 7.90 18.42
N SER A 311 31.82 6.59 18.65
CA SER A 311 32.37 5.98 19.85
C SER A 311 33.90 5.86 19.75
N SER A 312 34.60 5.91 20.89
CA SER A 312 36.03 5.60 20.94
C SER A 312 36.35 4.13 20.65
N TYR A 313 35.34 3.28 20.45
CA TYR A 313 35.47 1.84 20.24
C TYR A 313 35.39 1.52 18.74
N TYR A 314 36.52 1.66 18.05
CA TYR A 314 36.55 1.44 16.60
C TYR A 314 36.51 -0.05 16.25
N VAL A 315 35.40 -0.50 15.69
CA VAL A 315 35.31 -1.75 14.94
C VAL A 315 35.12 -1.43 13.47
N LYS A 316 36.11 -1.76 12.64
CA LYS A 316 36.01 -1.59 11.18
C LYS A 316 34.94 -2.52 10.62
N LEU A 317 33.75 -2.00 10.39
CA LEU A 317 32.72 -2.71 9.62
C LEU A 317 33.18 -2.80 8.16
N LYS A 318 33.36 -4.02 7.64
CA LYS A 318 33.72 -4.24 6.24
C LYS A 318 32.53 -3.88 5.35
N GLY A 319 32.78 -3.08 4.30
CA GLY A 319 31.80 -2.80 3.24
C GLY A 319 30.82 -1.66 3.52
N VAL A 320 31.06 -0.85 4.54
CA VAL A 320 30.22 0.34 4.83
C VAL A 320 31.09 1.60 4.80
N SER A 321 30.74 2.56 3.94
CA SER A 321 31.44 3.82 3.78
C SER A 321 30.48 4.99 3.49
N VAL A 322 31.04 6.18 3.25
CA VAL A 322 30.25 7.41 3.01
C VAL A 322 29.36 7.29 1.75
N PRO A 323 29.79 6.71 0.62
CA PRO A 323 28.88 6.42 -0.49
C PRO A 323 27.63 5.60 -0.12
N GLU A 324 27.74 4.64 0.80
CA GLU A 324 26.59 3.83 1.22
C GLU A 324 25.70 4.55 2.23
N CYS A 325 26.29 5.25 3.21
CA CYS A 325 25.55 5.83 4.34
C CYS A 325 25.36 7.34 4.29
N GLY A 326 26.24 8.07 3.61
CA GLY A 326 26.32 9.52 3.67
C GLY A 326 26.76 10.03 5.05
N ILE A 327 26.86 11.35 5.16
CA ILE A 327 27.30 12.00 6.40
C ILE A 327 26.17 12.24 7.41
N TYR A 328 24.90 12.14 7.00
CA TYR A 328 23.74 12.37 7.87
C TYR A 328 23.81 11.51 9.15
N TYR A 329 24.11 10.22 9.01
CA TYR A 329 24.19 9.31 10.15
C TYR A 329 25.33 9.69 11.11
N VAL A 330 26.46 10.19 10.58
CA VAL A 330 27.57 10.69 11.39
C VAL A 330 27.13 11.95 12.15
N LEU A 331 26.48 12.90 11.48
CA LEU A 331 25.96 14.12 12.11
C LEU A 331 24.96 13.79 13.24
N LYS A 332 24.02 12.87 12.96
CA LYS A 332 22.99 12.39 13.90
C LYS A 332 23.62 11.71 15.12
N ARG A 333 24.46 10.69 14.92
CA ARG A 333 24.99 9.86 16.03
C ARG A 333 26.08 10.54 16.83
N CYS A 334 26.87 11.40 16.20
CA CYS A 334 27.90 12.13 16.92
C CYS A 334 27.33 13.31 17.71
N GLN A 335 26.07 13.72 17.53
CA GLN A 335 25.49 14.89 18.20
C GLN A 335 25.67 14.83 19.73
N ASP A 336 25.46 13.65 20.31
CA ASP A 336 25.51 13.41 21.76
C ASP A 336 26.90 13.01 22.27
N MET A 337 27.91 12.94 21.39
CA MET A 337 29.24 12.42 21.70
C MET A 337 30.35 13.41 21.37
N ASN A 338 31.47 13.27 22.09
CA ASN A 338 32.73 13.90 21.72
C ASN A 338 33.17 13.34 20.37
N ILE A 339 33.44 14.23 19.42
CA ILE A 339 33.77 13.83 18.06
C ILE A 339 35.13 13.13 18.03
N THR A 340 35.16 11.92 17.49
CA THR A 340 36.43 11.20 17.26
C THR A 340 37.21 11.85 16.12
N SER A 341 38.52 11.61 16.07
CA SER A 341 39.36 12.05 14.95
C SER A 341 38.86 11.52 13.61
N GLN A 342 38.30 10.30 13.59
CA GLN A 342 37.76 9.69 12.39
C GLN A 342 36.46 10.37 11.92
N ALA A 343 35.53 10.66 12.83
CA ALA A 343 34.34 11.45 12.50
C ALA A 343 34.72 12.81 11.94
N ARG A 344 35.72 13.47 12.56
CA ARG A 344 36.26 14.76 12.11
C ARG A 344 36.83 14.65 10.70
N GLU A 345 37.59 13.60 10.38
CA GLU A 345 38.14 13.37 9.04
C GLU A 345 37.04 13.12 8.00
N ILE A 346 35.99 12.37 8.34
CA ILE A 346 34.87 12.11 7.43
C ILE A 346 34.13 13.42 7.10
N LEU A 347 33.80 14.22 8.12
CA LEU A 347 33.16 15.52 7.91
C LEU A 347 34.08 16.48 7.14
N GLN A 348 35.37 16.51 7.48
CA GLN A 348 36.37 17.29 6.75
C GLN A 348 36.39 16.90 5.27
N ARG A 349 36.45 15.61 4.92
CA ARG A 349 36.47 15.20 3.51
C ARG A 349 35.18 15.54 2.76
N ALA A 350 34.04 15.52 3.46
CA ALA A 350 32.75 15.84 2.86
C ALA A 350 32.58 17.34 2.59
N PHE A 351 32.95 18.18 3.56
CA PHE A 351 32.78 19.63 3.46
C PHE A 351 34.04 20.37 2.99
N CYS A 352 35.20 19.70 2.94
CA CYS A 352 36.48 20.22 2.52
C CYS A 352 37.29 19.16 1.75
N PRO A 353 36.90 18.84 0.52
CA PRO A 353 37.65 17.92 -0.32
C PRO A 353 39.08 18.44 -0.55
N PRO A 354 40.10 17.56 -0.58
CA PRO A 354 41.47 17.98 -0.82
C PRO A 354 41.61 18.63 -2.20
N GLY A 355 42.24 19.80 -2.25
CA GLY A 355 42.46 20.56 -3.50
C GLY A 355 41.38 21.57 -3.85
N GLU A 356 40.37 21.78 -3.00
CA GLU A 356 39.39 22.87 -3.17
C GLU A 356 39.80 24.10 -2.34
N ASP A 357 39.89 25.25 -3.01
CA ASP A 357 40.21 26.54 -2.40
C ASP A 357 38.99 27.08 -1.64
N GLY A 358 38.71 26.49 -0.48
CA GLY A 358 37.73 27.01 0.46
C GLY A 358 36.64 26.03 0.88
N CYS A 359 36.46 25.90 2.19
CA CYS A 359 35.65 24.87 2.76
C CYS A 359 35.26 25.17 4.22
N LEU A 360 34.32 24.41 4.78
CA LEU A 360 34.11 24.37 6.23
C LEU A 360 35.24 23.52 6.85
N ASN A 361 36.20 24.18 7.52
CA ASN A 361 37.34 23.49 8.11
C ASN A 361 36.99 22.90 9.49
N PHE A 362 36.72 21.60 9.54
CA PHE A 362 36.48 20.84 10.76
C PHE A 362 37.78 20.43 11.47
N THR A 363 38.92 20.43 10.77
CA THR A 363 40.21 20.01 11.37
C THR A 363 40.95 21.12 12.11
N GLY A 364 40.84 22.37 11.63
CA GLY A 364 41.49 23.54 12.23
C GLY A 364 40.57 24.40 13.09
N ALA A 365 39.28 24.05 13.21
CA ALA A 365 38.36 24.75 14.09
C ALA A 365 38.74 24.56 15.57
N PRO A 366 38.58 25.59 16.43
CA PRO A 366 38.68 25.44 17.87
C PRO A 366 37.78 24.31 18.39
N ASP A 367 38.19 23.64 19.46
CA ASP A 367 37.48 22.48 20.00
C ASP A 367 36.04 22.81 20.45
N ASP A 368 35.75 24.07 20.79
CA ASP A 368 34.40 24.54 21.15
C ASP A 368 33.53 24.87 19.92
N LEU A 369 34.15 25.29 18.82
CA LEU A 369 33.45 25.69 17.58
C LEU A 369 33.03 24.47 16.75
N LEU A 370 33.81 23.39 16.81
CA LEU A 370 33.57 22.18 16.04
C LEU A 370 32.24 21.48 16.40
N PRO A 371 31.93 21.20 17.68
CA PRO A 371 30.61 20.69 18.07
C PRO A 371 29.47 21.62 17.68
N ALA A 372 29.70 22.94 17.76
CA ALA A 372 28.71 23.94 17.39
C ALA A 372 28.37 23.88 15.89
N TYR A 373 29.37 23.83 15.00
CA TYR A 373 29.13 23.67 13.56
C TYR A 373 28.33 22.40 13.25
N ARG A 374 28.74 21.27 13.82
CA ARG A 374 28.04 20.00 13.64
C ARG A 374 26.57 20.10 14.04
N SER A 375 26.31 20.61 15.25
CA SER A 375 24.95 20.76 15.78
C SER A 375 24.12 21.67 14.89
N VAL A 376 24.64 22.84 14.52
CA VAL A 376 23.89 23.80 13.69
C VAL A 376 23.60 23.24 12.30
N ILE A 377 24.55 22.54 11.67
CA ILE A 377 24.33 21.89 10.36
C ILE A 377 23.26 20.81 10.47
N PHE A 378 23.31 19.98 11.51
CA PHE A 378 22.30 18.95 11.74
C PHE A 378 20.91 19.52 12.02
N ASP A 379 20.81 20.51 12.91
CA ASP A 379 19.57 21.22 13.22
C ASP A 379 18.98 21.87 11.96
N PHE A 380 19.82 22.49 11.12
CA PHE A 380 19.37 23.07 9.86
C PHE A 380 18.88 22.03 8.87
N LEU A 381 19.56 20.88 8.80
CA LEU A 381 19.18 19.79 7.93
C LEU A 381 17.82 19.20 8.34
N LEU A 382 17.56 19.04 9.64
CA LEU A 382 16.26 18.61 10.14
C LEU A 382 15.18 19.63 9.79
N PHE A 383 15.43 20.91 10.04
CA PHE A 383 14.52 21.99 9.66
C PHE A 383 14.21 22.00 8.15
N LEU A 384 15.22 21.89 7.30
CA LEU A 384 15.02 21.81 5.85
C LEU A 384 14.23 20.57 5.46
N SER A 385 14.49 19.42 6.10
CA SER A 385 13.75 18.20 5.82
C SER A 385 12.26 18.35 6.12
N GLU A 386 11.89 18.99 7.23
CA GLU A 386 10.50 19.29 7.59
C GLU A 386 9.85 20.22 6.56
N VAL A 387 10.51 21.33 6.23
CA VAL A 387 10.01 22.31 5.23
C VAL A 387 9.80 21.65 3.86
N VAL A 388 10.77 20.83 3.43
CA VAL A 388 10.70 20.11 2.17
C VAL A 388 9.56 19.10 2.20
N LEU A 389 9.41 18.36 3.30
CA LEU A 389 8.34 17.38 3.43
C LEU A 389 6.96 18.04 3.41
N GLU A 390 6.76 19.16 4.09
CA GLU A 390 5.50 19.92 4.04
C GLU A 390 5.23 20.44 2.63
N SER A 391 6.26 20.89 1.92
CA SER A 391 6.14 21.26 0.50
C SER A 391 5.76 20.07 -0.38
N VAL A 392 6.32 18.88 -0.12
CA VAL A 392 5.97 17.61 -0.80
C VAL A 392 4.52 17.20 -0.50
N LYS A 393 4.11 17.22 0.77
CA LYS A 393 2.73 16.89 1.20
C LYS A 393 1.69 17.77 0.51
N SER A 394 1.97 19.08 0.44
CA SER A 394 1.09 20.07 -0.17
C SER A 394 1.02 19.95 -1.70
N SER A 395 2.14 19.64 -2.37
CA SER A 395 2.21 19.66 -3.84
C SER A 395 1.91 18.33 -4.54
N ARG A 396 1.97 17.19 -3.83
CA ARG A 396 2.02 15.85 -4.46
C ARG A 396 1.01 14.85 -3.93
N ASP A 397 -0.07 15.31 -3.30
CA ASP A 397 -1.08 14.43 -2.67
C ASP A 397 -0.46 13.41 -1.69
N MET A 398 0.70 13.74 -1.11
CA MET A 398 1.39 12.93 -0.10
C MET A 398 0.93 13.28 1.31
N SER A 399 -0.24 13.91 1.44
CA SER A 399 -0.88 14.11 2.73
C SER A 399 -1.15 12.76 3.41
N PRO A 400 -0.99 12.66 4.75
CA PRO A 400 -1.32 11.44 5.51
C PRO A 400 -2.77 10.97 5.33
N VAL A 401 -3.67 11.90 5.00
CA VAL A 401 -5.06 11.64 4.64
C VAL A 401 -5.29 12.11 3.21
N VAL A 402 -5.97 11.28 2.43
CA VAL A 402 -6.35 11.61 1.05
C VAL A 402 -7.87 11.59 0.93
N THR A 403 -8.42 12.60 0.25
CA THR A 403 -9.84 12.64 -0.12
C THR A 403 -9.96 12.33 -1.61
N ARG A 404 -10.64 11.24 -1.94
CA ARG A 404 -10.80 10.75 -3.32
C ARG A 404 -12.19 10.20 -3.55
N ASN A 405 -12.57 10.11 -4.82
CA ASN A 405 -13.82 9.44 -5.16
C ASN A 405 -13.72 7.95 -4.81
N GLN A 406 -14.81 7.35 -4.36
CA GLN A 406 -14.83 5.91 -4.04
C GLN A 406 -14.33 5.03 -5.21
N SER A 407 -14.57 5.46 -6.46
CA SER A 407 -14.11 4.76 -7.66
C SER A 407 -12.59 4.83 -7.87
N GLU A 408 -11.98 5.95 -7.53
CA GLU A 408 -10.52 6.12 -7.52
C GLU A 408 -9.87 5.27 -6.43
N LEU A 409 -10.50 5.16 -5.26
CA LEU A 409 -10.02 4.29 -4.18
C LEU A 409 -10.14 2.81 -4.54
N ALA A 410 -11.21 2.42 -5.23
CA ALA A 410 -11.43 1.04 -5.67
C ALA A 410 -10.51 0.63 -6.82
N LEU A 411 -10.38 1.49 -7.84
CA LEU A 411 -9.72 1.17 -9.12
C LEU A 411 -8.32 1.80 -9.26
N GLY A 412 -7.92 2.65 -8.32
CA GLY A 412 -6.65 3.34 -8.32
C GLY A 412 -6.72 4.72 -8.96
N TYR A 413 -5.71 5.52 -8.64
CA TYR A 413 -5.60 6.90 -9.10
C TYR A 413 -4.16 7.25 -9.41
N ASN A 414 -3.99 8.32 -10.17
CA ASN A 414 -2.70 8.85 -10.53
C ASN A 414 -2.29 9.93 -9.55
N VAL A 415 -1.07 9.83 -9.03
CA VAL A 415 -0.41 10.84 -8.21
C VAL A 415 0.72 11.44 -9.01
N THR A 416 0.72 12.76 -9.12
CA THR A 416 1.84 13.48 -9.73
C THR A 416 2.93 13.60 -8.67
N VAL A 417 3.99 12.79 -8.81
CA VAL A 417 5.07 12.82 -7.83
C VAL A 417 6.03 13.94 -8.17
N ASP A 418 6.48 14.15 -9.40
CA ASP A 418 7.33 15.31 -9.76
C ASP A 418 7.41 15.46 -11.29
N SER A 419 7.84 16.63 -11.77
CA SER A 419 8.35 16.83 -13.13
C SER A 419 9.37 15.76 -13.58
N VAL A 420 10.17 15.21 -12.65
CA VAL A 420 11.23 14.22 -12.96
C VAL A 420 10.77 12.77 -12.85
N ILE A 421 9.89 12.44 -11.88
CA ILE A 421 9.43 11.07 -11.63
C ILE A 421 8.18 10.75 -12.47
N GLY A 422 7.47 11.79 -12.93
CA GLY A 422 6.24 11.67 -13.70
C GLY A 422 5.04 11.31 -12.84
N VAL A 423 4.05 10.72 -13.50
CA VAL A 423 2.79 10.28 -12.90
C VAL A 423 2.95 8.86 -12.38
N VAL A 424 2.76 8.66 -11.08
CA VAL A 424 2.75 7.34 -10.44
C VAL A 424 1.31 6.89 -10.23
N ARG A 425 0.99 5.66 -10.66
CA ARG A 425 -0.33 5.09 -10.43
C ARG A 425 -0.37 4.37 -9.07
N VAL A 426 -1.18 4.86 -8.16
CA VAL A 426 -1.51 4.18 -6.91
C VAL A 426 -2.59 3.13 -7.22
N PRO A 427 -2.32 1.83 -6.99
CA PRO A 427 -3.32 0.80 -7.22
C PRO A 427 -4.47 0.94 -6.23
N GLY A 428 -5.70 0.85 -6.73
CA GLY A 428 -6.88 0.81 -5.87
C GLY A 428 -7.04 -0.55 -5.21
N VAL A 429 -7.93 -0.65 -4.22
CA VAL A 429 -8.16 -1.86 -3.43
C VAL A 429 -8.45 -3.09 -4.31
N LEU A 430 -9.19 -2.92 -5.40
CA LEU A 430 -9.53 -4.01 -6.34
C LEU A 430 -8.40 -4.32 -7.34
N GLN A 431 -7.39 -3.46 -7.44
CA GLN A 431 -6.26 -3.58 -8.37
C GLN A 431 -4.92 -3.88 -7.69
N MET A 432 -4.87 -3.97 -6.36
CA MET A 432 -3.64 -4.33 -5.65
C MET A 432 -3.17 -5.70 -6.11
N LYS A 433 -2.03 -5.73 -6.81
CA LYS A 433 -1.37 -6.97 -7.19
C LYS A 433 -0.79 -7.61 -5.94
N TRP A 434 -0.92 -8.93 -5.83
CA TRP A 434 -0.12 -9.72 -4.91
C TRP A 434 1.37 -9.58 -5.28
N LYS A 435 2.23 -9.63 -4.26
CA LYS A 435 3.58 -9.04 -4.07
C LYS A 435 4.59 -9.04 -5.24
N ASP A 436 4.41 -9.82 -6.32
CA ASP A 436 5.50 -10.08 -7.27
C ASP A 436 5.34 -9.48 -8.67
N GLY A 437 4.28 -8.69 -8.93
CA GLY A 437 4.15 -7.89 -10.16
C GLY A 437 3.95 -8.68 -11.48
N THR A 438 4.35 -9.94 -11.49
CA THR A 438 4.03 -10.96 -12.49
C THR A 438 2.55 -11.26 -12.41
N ARG A 439 1.89 -11.39 -13.57
CA ARG A 439 0.55 -11.99 -13.58
C ARG A 439 0.76 -13.44 -13.14
N PRO A 440 0.15 -13.90 -12.04
CA PRO A 440 0.33 -15.27 -11.60
C PRO A 440 -0.10 -16.20 -12.74
N LEU A 441 0.83 -17.08 -13.15
CA LEU A 441 0.47 -18.22 -13.97
C LEU A 441 -0.21 -19.19 -13.02
N TRP A 442 -1.52 -19.38 -13.21
CA TRP A 442 -2.27 -20.32 -12.41
C TRP A 442 -2.04 -21.71 -12.97
N ASN A 443 -1.66 -22.66 -12.11
CA ASN A 443 -1.68 -24.07 -12.43
C ASN A 443 -2.80 -24.73 -11.62
N VAL A 444 -3.76 -25.32 -12.30
CA VAL A 444 -4.92 -25.98 -11.68
C VAL A 444 -4.97 -27.41 -12.19
N LEU A 445 -5.08 -28.37 -11.26
CA LEU A 445 -5.28 -29.77 -11.61
C LEU A 445 -6.64 -29.93 -12.31
N THR A 446 -6.67 -30.65 -13.43
CA THR A 446 -7.93 -31.06 -14.05
C THR A 446 -8.53 -32.22 -13.24
N CYS A 447 -9.84 -32.44 -13.36
CA CYS A 447 -10.51 -33.54 -12.66
C CYS A 447 -10.11 -34.96 -13.14
N LEU A 448 -9.06 -35.09 -13.95
CA LEU A 448 -8.56 -36.35 -14.46
C LEU A 448 -7.64 -37.07 -13.47
N ASP A 449 -7.14 -36.41 -12.43
CA ASP A 449 -6.33 -37.08 -11.42
C ASP A 449 -7.22 -37.90 -10.47
N ASP A 450 -6.91 -39.19 -10.35
CA ASP A 450 -7.59 -40.15 -9.49
C ASP A 450 -7.36 -39.78 -8.01
N ARG A 451 -8.15 -38.83 -7.49
CA ARG A 451 -8.67 -38.78 -6.12
C ARG A 451 -9.44 -37.49 -5.82
N ASP A 452 -10.69 -37.70 -5.42
CA ASP A 452 -11.58 -36.82 -4.69
C ASP A 452 -11.99 -35.49 -5.34
N MET A 453 -13.32 -35.30 -5.45
CA MET A 453 -13.96 -33.99 -5.59
C MET A 453 -13.55 -32.97 -4.50
N ASN A 454 -12.86 -33.42 -3.44
CA ASN A 454 -12.24 -32.56 -2.42
C ASN A 454 -11.10 -31.67 -2.98
N ASN A 455 -10.57 -31.99 -4.17
CA ASN A 455 -9.48 -31.23 -4.81
C ASN A 455 -9.94 -30.21 -5.86
N ASN A 456 -11.25 -30.05 -6.08
CA ASN A 456 -11.75 -28.97 -6.93
C ASN A 456 -11.32 -27.62 -6.34
N MET A 457 -10.36 -26.96 -7.01
CA MET A 457 -9.79 -25.65 -6.68
C MET A 457 -8.79 -25.60 -5.51
N VAL A 458 -7.91 -26.60 -5.35
CA VAL A 458 -6.68 -26.39 -4.56
C VAL A 458 -5.66 -25.65 -5.42
N LEU A 459 -5.45 -24.37 -5.12
CA LEU A 459 -4.38 -23.57 -5.68
C LEU A 459 -3.02 -24.15 -5.24
N GLN A 460 -2.27 -24.72 -6.17
CA GLN A 460 -0.86 -25.03 -5.91
C GLN A 460 -0.05 -23.75 -6.10
N SER A 461 0.33 -23.09 -5.00
CA SER A 461 1.34 -22.03 -5.06
C SER A 461 2.70 -22.67 -5.33
N LYS A 462 3.40 -22.22 -6.38
CA LYS A 462 4.84 -22.48 -6.51
C LYS A 462 5.64 -21.50 -5.66
#